data_AF-A0AAV7CXT3-F1
#
_entry.id   AF-A0AAV7CXT3-F1
#
_cell.length_a   1.000
_cell.length_b   1.000
_cell.length_c   1.000
_cell.angle_alpha   90.00
_cell.angle_beta   90.00
_cell.angle_gamma   90.00
#
_symmetry.space_group_name_H-M   'P 1'
#
loop_
_entity.id
_entity.type
_entity.pdbx_description
1 polymer ?
#
loop_
_entity_poly.entity_id
_entity_poly.type
_entity_poly.pdbx_seq_one_letter_code
_entity_poly.pdbx_strand_id
1 'polypeptide(L)'
;MPGFLTGVILADLNLSVSPFLLGRSLWAASRFTAAMSPELIQQFLQATVSGLHDNQPPSVRISAVRAIWGYCDQLKISESTHVLQPFLPSIVDGLIHLAAQFTSEVLNLVMETLCIVCSVDPVFTANAESKICPFTIAIFLKYSNDPVVASLAQDIFKELAQIEGCQSAMQMRLIPTLVSIMQAPPEKIPSGLCATSIDILTTVVRNTKPPLSELLICQAFPAVAQCTLRTDDNTIMQNGGECLRAYVSVALQQIAQWQDDQGHSGLWYVMQVVSQLLDPRTSEFTATFVGRLVSTLISKAGRELGENLDQILRAILSKMQQAETLSVMQSLIMVFAHLANSQLEPLLEFLCSLPGPTGKPALEFVMSEWMSRQHLFYGQYEGKVSSVALCKILQFGITMDDKRLQDIKVKGDEIFDLQEGIRTRSKTSRNPQRFTTIPLLVKIYKLIVNELSSVIEANATRNTEEEWAQGNDDANDMWEDEDDEDEGLAGQLLSDIISCNKFDEDYYEDDEEDDPDVLKDPLYQIDLQTYLTEFLQQFAQQPCFSAFSNHLNDNERRILQSIGI
;
A
#
# COMPACT_ATOMS: atom_id res chain seq x y z
N MET A 1 -22.42 -33.80 -13.65
CA MET A 1 -22.01 -32.43 -14.05
C MET A 1 -22.21 -32.15 -15.55
N PRO A 2 -21.72 -32.95 -16.51
CA PRO A 2 -21.86 -32.64 -17.96
C PRO A 2 -23.31 -32.53 -18.44
N GLY A 3 -24.20 -33.37 -17.89
CA GLY A 3 -25.65 -33.34 -18.18
C GLY A 3 -26.37 -32.09 -17.66
N PHE A 4 -25.88 -31.45 -16.60
CA PHE A 4 -26.45 -30.19 -16.08
C PHE A 4 -26.07 -29.03 -17.00
N LEU A 5 -24.80 -28.93 -17.39
CA LEU A 5 -24.31 -27.87 -18.25
C LEU A 5 -24.96 -27.89 -19.64
N THR A 6 -25.19 -29.08 -20.20
CA THR A 6 -25.81 -29.24 -21.52
C THR A 6 -27.33 -29.26 -21.47
N GLY A 7 -27.92 -30.02 -20.54
CA GLY A 7 -29.36 -30.23 -20.47
C GLY A 7 -30.13 -29.09 -19.80
N VAL A 8 -29.47 -28.26 -19.00
CA VAL A 8 -30.08 -27.11 -18.31
C VAL A 8 -29.47 -25.82 -18.84
N ILE A 9 -28.20 -25.51 -18.51
CA ILE A 9 -27.63 -24.18 -18.80
C ILE A 9 -27.62 -23.87 -20.30
N LEU A 10 -27.07 -24.75 -21.13
CA LEU A 10 -27.01 -24.55 -22.59
C LEU A 10 -28.42 -24.56 -23.23
N ALA A 11 -29.34 -25.38 -22.72
CA ALA A 11 -30.71 -25.40 -23.18
C ALA A 11 -31.40 -24.06 -22.89
N ASP A 12 -31.27 -23.56 -21.66
CA ASP A 12 -31.88 -22.32 -21.17
C ASP A 12 -31.35 -21.07 -21.90
N LEU A 13 -30.09 -21.08 -22.35
CA LEU A 13 -29.54 -20.00 -23.19
C LEU A 13 -30.27 -19.85 -24.53
N ASN A 14 -30.85 -20.93 -25.05
CA ASN A 14 -31.58 -20.94 -26.31
C ASN A 14 -33.08 -20.68 -26.14
N LEU A 15 -33.56 -20.53 -24.90
CA LEU A 15 -34.96 -20.26 -24.59
C LEU A 15 -35.21 -18.74 -24.50
N SER A 16 -36.23 -18.26 -25.21
CA SER A 16 -36.70 -16.87 -25.12
C SER A 16 -37.78 -16.67 -24.03
N VAL A 17 -37.55 -17.24 -22.84
CA VAL A 17 -38.53 -17.22 -21.73
C VAL A 17 -38.41 -15.95 -20.88
N SER A 18 -37.20 -15.62 -20.43
CA SER A 18 -36.95 -14.45 -19.58
C SER A 18 -35.51 -13.98 -19.74
N PRO A 19 -35.26 -12.66 -19.80
CA PRO A 19 -33.90 -12.13 -19.84
C PRO A 19 -33.11 -12.41 -18.55
N PHE A 20 -33.79 -12.59 -17.41
CA PHE A 20 -33.13 -12.97 -16.16
C PHE A 20 -32.64 -14.41 -16.18
N LEU A 21 -33.40 -15.32 -16.80
CA LEU A 21 -32.97 -16.71 -16.98
C LEU A 21 -31.77 -16.76 -17.93
N LEU A 22 -31.83 -16.06 -19.06
CA LEU A 22 -30.71 -15.96 -20.00
C LEU A 22 -29.45 -15.41 -19.33
N GLY A 23 -29.56 -14.29 -18.61
CA GLY A 23 -28.45 -13.70 -17.86
C GLY A 23 -27.89 -14.64 -16.80
N ARG A 24 -28.76 -15.32 -16.02
CA ARG A 24 -28.34 -16.28 -15.00
C ARG A 24 -27.61 -17.48 -15.61
N SER A 25 -28.05 -17.97 -16.76
CA SER A 25 -27.40 -19.07 -17.47
C SER A 25 -26.00 -18.68 -17.97
N LEU A 26 -25.81 -17.45 -18.45
CA LEU A 26 -24.47 -16.94 -18.81
C LEU A 26 -23.54 -16.88 -17.59
N TRP A 27 -24.02 -16.33 -16.48
CA TRP A 27 -23.25 -16.24 -15.24
C TRP A 27 -22.93 -17.63 -14.65
N ALA A 28 -23.92 -18.54 -14.62
CA ALA A 28 -23.71 -19.89 -14.11
C ALA A 28 -22.69 -20.65 -14.97
N ALA A 29 -22.73 -20.48 -16.30
CA ALA A 29 -21.76 -21.07 -17.19
C ALA A 29 -20.31 -20.65 -16.84
N SER A 30 -20.06 -19.37 -16.54
CA SER A 30 -18.71 -18.92 -16.19
C SER A 30 -18.21 -19.48 -14.86
N ARG A 31 -19.10 -19.77 -13.90
CA ARG A 31 -18.72 -20.37 -12.61
C ARG A 31 -18.23 -21.81 -12.74
N PHE A 32 -18.74 -22.55 -13.72
CA PHE A 32 -18.40 -23.96 -13.94
C PHE A 32 -17.33 -24.18 -15.01
N THR A 33 -16.55 -23.16 -15.40
CA THR A 33 -15.58 -23.25 -16.51
C THR A 33 -14.61 -24.42 -16.34
N ALA A 34 -14.11 -24.66 -15.12
CA ALA A 34 -13.19 -25.76 -14.82
C ALA A 34 -13.76 -27.17 -15.11
N ALA A 35 -15.08 -27.31 -15.17
CA ALA A 35 -15.77 -28.57 -15.44
C ALA A 35 -16.22 -28.76 -16.90
N MET A 36 -15.89 -27.81 -17.78
CA MET A 36 -16.33 -27.80 -19.17
C MET A 36 -15.28 -28.41 -20.10
N SER A 37 -15.74 -29.03 -21.19
CA SER A 37 -14.85 -29.33 -22.32
C SER A 37 -14.58 -28.05 -23.13
N PRO A 38 -13.45 -27.97 -23.87
CA PRO A 38 -13.13 -26.81 -24.70
C PRO A 38 -14.23 -26.42 -25.69
N GLU A 39 -14.95 -27.39 -26.26
CA GLU A 39 -16.05 -27.16 -27.19
C GLU A 39 -17.25 -26.50 -26.52
N LEU A 40 -17.51 -26.87 -25.26
CA LEU A 40 -18.60 -26.31 -24.47
C LEU A 40 -18.26 -24.87 -24.04
N ILE A 41 -17.00 -24.62 -23.66
CA ILE A 41 -16.50 -23.27 -23.36
C ILE A 41 -16.68 -22.36 -24.58
N GLN A 42 -16.31 -22.82 -25.78
CA GLN A 42 -16.49 -22.02 -27.01
C GLN A 42 -17.95 -21.63 -27.26
N GLN A 43 -18.90 -22.55 -27.04
CA GLN A 43 -20.34 -22.25 -27.20
C GLN A 43 -20.81 -21.22 -26.19
N PHE A 44 -20.40 -21.34 -24.93
CA PHE A 44 -20.77 -20.38 -23.89
C PHE A 44 -20.11 -19.02 -24.09
N LEU A 45 -18.85 -18.96 -24.52
CA LEU A 45 -18.19 -17.70 -24.87
C LEU A 45 -18.89 -17.00 -26.04
N GLN A 46 -19.26 -17.74 -27.09
CA GLN A 46 -20.02 -17.19 -28.22
C GLN A 46 -21.39 -16.64 -27.77
N ALA A 47 -22.09 -17.35 -26.89
CA ALA A 47 -23.35 -16.89 -26.31
C ALA A 47 -23.16 -15.65 -25.43
N THR A 48 -22.07 -15.60 -24.66
CA THR A 48 -21.72 -14.47 -23.79
C THR A 48 -21.42 -13.21 -24.60
N VAL A 49 -20.63 -13.33 -25.68
CA VAL A 49 -20.40 -12.20 -26.61
C VAL A 49 -21.71 -11.73 -27.24
N SER A 50 -22.58 -12.66 -27.63
CA SER A 50 -23.92 -12.32 -28.16
C SER A 50 -24.79 -11.62 -27.11
N GLY A 51 -24.57 -11.92 -25.83
CA GLY A 51 -25.21 -11.28 -24.69
C GLY A 51 -24.81 -9.81 -24.49
N LEU A 52 -23.68 -9.35 -25.05
CA LEU A 52 -23.21 -7.96 -24.95
C LEU A 52 -23.86 -7.01 -25.96
N HIS A 53 -24.45 -7.53 -27.03
CA HIS A 53 -25.02 -6.73 -28.12
C HIS A 53 -26.14 -5.77 -27.64
N ASP A 54 -26.30 -4.64 -28.33
CA ASP A 54 -27.29 -3.59 -27.96
C ASP A 54 -28.75 -4.02 -28.07
N ASN A 55 -29.02 -5.10 -28.80
CA ASN A 55 -30.36 -5.67 -28.90
C ASN A 55 -30.76 -6.47 -27.65
N GLN A 56 -29.83 -6.71 -26.71
CA GLN A 56 -30.10 -7.40 -25.46
C GLN A 56 -30.51 -6.41 -24.36
N PRO A 57 -31.40 -6.82 -23.44
CA PRO A 57 -31.77 -5.99 -22.31
C PRO A 57 -30.58 -5.80 -21.35
N PRO A 58 -30.55 -4.71 -20.56
CA PRO A 58 -29.42 -4.39 -19.69
C PRO A 58 -29.04 -5.52 -18.72
N SER A 59 -30.00 -6.25 -18.17
CA SER A 59 -29.76 -7.37 -17.25
C SER A 59 -28.93 -8.50 -17.87
N VAL A 60 -29.16 -8.81 -19.15
CA VAL A 60 -28.40 -9.83 -19.90
C VAL A 60 -27.00 -9.33 -20.17
N ARG A 61 -26.85 -8.06 -20.61
CA ARG A 61 -25.54 -7.45 -20.89
C ARG A 61 -24.67 -7.39 -19.65
N ILE A 62 -25.23 -6.95 -18.52
CA ILE A 62 -24.53 -6.92 -17.21
C ILE A 62 -24.11 -8.32 -16.79
N SER A 63 -24.98 -9.32 -16.96
CA SER A 63 -24.65 -10.72 -16.65
C SER A 63 -23.55 -11.27 -17.57
N ALA A 64 -23.54 -10.88 -18.84
CA ALA A 64 -22.49 -11.23 -19.79
C ALA A 64 -21.14 -10.61 -19.40
N VAL A 65 -21.11 -9.36 -18.93
CA VAL A 65 -19.88 -8.74 -18.39
C VAL A 65 -19.34 -9.52 -17.20
N ARG A 66 -20.19 -9.86 -16.21
CA ARG A 66 -19.79 -10.71 -15.07
C ARG A 66 -19.29 -12.09 -15.51
N ALA A 67 -19.92 -12.67 -16.52
CA ALA A 67 -19.50 -13.95 -17.08
C ALA A 67 -18.10 -13.85 -17.72
N ILE A 68 -17.84 -12.80 -18.50
CA ILE A 68 -16.52 -12.53 -19.11
C ILE A 68 -15.45 -12.39 -18.04
N TRP A 69 -15.70 -11.60 -17.00
CA TRP A 69 -14.78 -11.47 -15.87
C TRP A 69 -14.42 -12.83 -15.28
N GLY A 70 -15.44 -13.67 -15.01
CA GLY A 70 -15.23 -15.03 -14.48
C GLY A 70 -14.46 -15.95 -15.43
N TYR A 71 -14.69 -15.85 -16.74
CA TYR A 71 -13.91 -16.60 -17.73
C TYR A 71 -12.45 -16.14 -17.78
N CYS A 72 -12.19 -14.84 -17.77
CA CYS A 72 -10.83 -14.30 -17.74
C CYS A 72 -10.07 -14.78 -16.52
N ASP A 73 -10.68 -14.69 -15.33
CA ASP A 73 -10.08 -15.12 -14.07
C ASP A 73 -9.78 -16.63 -14.05
N GLN A 74 -10.80 -17.46 -14.25
CA GLN A 74 -10.65 -18.92 -14.17
C GLN A 74 -9.72 -19.50 -15.23
N LEU A 75 -9.76 -18.96 -16.47
CA LEU A 75 -8.89 -19.45 -17.55
C LEU A 75 -7.45 -18.97 -17.40
N LYS A 76 -7.19 -17.84 -16.73
CA LYS A 76 -5.83 -17.43 -16.32
C LYS A 76 -5.26 -18.40 -15.30
N ILE A 77 -6.02 -18.72 -14.25
CA ILE A 77 -5.63 -19.68 -13.20
C ILE A 77 -5.34 -21.07 -13.80
N SER A 78 -6.14 -21.48 -14.80
CA SER A 78 -6.01 -22.78 -15.46
C SER A 78 -5.03 -22.79 -16.65
N GLU A 79 -4.28 -21.71 -16.88
CA GLU A 79 -3.35 -21.52 -18.00
C GLU A 79 -3.95 -21.84 -19.39
N SER A 80 -5.26 -21.61 -19.57
CA SER A 80 -6.04 -22.03 -20.74
C SER A 80 -6.64 -20.85 -21.51
N THR A 81 -6.02 -19.68 -21.42
CA THR A 81 -6.48 -18.41 -22.03
C THR A 81 -6.56 -18.45 -23.55
N HIS A 82 -5.88 -19.39 -24.21
CA HIS A 82 -5.92 -19.59 -25.67
C HIS A 82 -7.35 -19.80 -26.22
N VAL A 83 -8.26 -20.36 -25.41
CA VAL A 83 -9.68 -20.56 -25.81
C VAL A 83 -10.43 -19.22 -25.88
N LEU A 84 -10.00 -18.21 -25.12
CA LEU A 84 -10.63 -16.89 -25.04
C LEU A 84 -10.13 -15.93 -26.13
N GLN A 85 -8.90 -16.12 -26.62
CA GLN A 85 -8.24 -15.24 -27.60
C GLN A 85 -9.10 -14.86 -28.81
N PRO A 86 -9.84 -15.78 -29.47
CA PRO A 86 -10.67 -15.43 -30.63
C PRO A 86 -11.81 -14.46 -30.33
N PHE A 87 -12.24 -14.39 -29.06
CA PHE A 87 -13.38 -13.60 -28.62
C PHE A 87 -12.97 -12.22 -28.09
N LEU A 88 -11.69 -12.02 -27.74
CA LEU A 88 -11.18 -10.77 -27.17
C LEU A 88 -11.53 -9.51 -27.97
N PRO A 89 -11.43 -9.48 -29.33
CA PRO A 89 -11.81 -8.30 -30.09
C PRO A 89 -13.27 -7.88 -29.87
N SER A 90 -14.19 -8.85 -29.92
CA SER A 90 -15.62 -8.61 -29.73
C SER A 90 -15.98 -8.27 -28.29
N ILE A 91 -15.27 -8.86 -27.32
CA ILE A 91 -15.41 -8.53 -25.90
C ILE A 91 -15.03 -7.07 -25.66
N VAL A 92 -13.85 -6.63 -26.11
CA VAL A 92 -13.40 -5.24 -25.91
C VAL A 92 -14.35 -4.25 -26.58
N ASP A 93 -14.76 -4.50 -27.81
CA ASP A 93 -15.71 -3.62 -28.51
C ASP A 93 -17.07 -3.56 -27.78
N GLY A 94 -17.57 -4.70 -27.28
CA GLY A 94 -18.81 -4.77 -26.51
C GLY A 94 -18.75 -4.06 -25.15
N LEU A 95 -17.62 -4.21 -24.43
CA LEU A 95 -17.38 -3.52 -23.16
C LEU A 95 -17.31 -2.00 -23.33
N ILE A 96 -16.51 -1.52 -24.28
CA ILE A 96 -16.38 -0.08 -24.58
C ILE A 96 -17.74 0.50 -24.98
N HIS A 97 -18.51 -0.23 -25.79
CA HIS A 97 -19.83 0.21 -26.20
C HIS A 97 -20.83 0.27 -25.03
N LEU A 98 -20.78 -0.70 -24.12
CA LEU A 98 -21.62 -0.71 -22.92
C LEU A 98 -21.28 0.47 -21.99
N ALA A 99 -19.99 0.76 -21.78
CA ALA A 99 -19.54 1.91 -20.99
C ALA A 99 -19.99 3.27 -21.55
N ALA A 100 -20.26 3.36 -22.86
CA ALA A 100 -20.79 4.59 -23.46
C ALA A 100 -22.26 4.85 -23.10
N GLN A 101 -23.01 3.81 -22.72
CA GLN A 101 -24.46 3.88 -22.47
C GLN A 101 -24.82 3.94 -20.99
N PHE A 102 -23.97 3.40 -20.11
CA PHE A 102 -24.23 3.28 -18.68
C PHE A 102 -23.19 4.05 -17.84
N THR A 103 -23.60 4.43 -16.64
CA THR A 103 -22.76 5.13 -15.65
C THR A 103 -22.74 4.36 -14.32
N SER A 104 -22.02 4.89 -13.33
CA SER A 104 -22.06 4.38 -11.94
C SER A 104 -21.58 2.92 -11.85
N GLU A 105 -22.32 2.05 -11.18
CA GLU A 105 -21.90 0.67 -10.84
C GLU A 105 -21.70 -0.20 -12.09
N VAL A 106 -22.48 0.04 -13.16
CA VAL A 106 -22.32 -0.68 -14.42
C VAL A 106 -21.02 -0.28 -15.12
N LEU A 107 -20.64 1.00 -15.05
CA LEU A 107 -19.37 1.47 -15.60
C LEU A 107 -18.19 0.86 -14.82
N ASN A 108 -18.28 0.82 -13.49
CA ASN A 108 -17.24 0.23 -12.63
C ASN A 108 -17.02 -1.24 -12.99
N LEU A 109 -18.09 -2.03 -13.07
CA LEU A 109 -18.03 -3.43 -13.50
C LEU A 109 -17.39 -3.59 -14.89
N VAL A 110 -17.70 -2.70 -15.83
CA VAL A 110 -17.11 -2.73 -17.18
C VAL A 110 -15.62 -2.40 -17.15
N MET A 111 -15.20 -1.42 -16.35
CA MET A 111 -13.80 -1.01 -16.21
C MET A 111 -12.97 -2.13 -15.54
N GLU A 112 -13.49 -2.74 -14.47
CA GLU A 112 -12.89 -3.93 -13.83
C GLU A 112 -12.73 -5.08 -14.83
N THR A 113 -13.78 -5.35 -15.61
CA THR A 113 -13.75 -6.41 -16.63
C THR A 113 -12.79 -6.07 -17.76
N LEU A 114 -12.70 -4.81 -18.18
CA LEU A 114 -11.74 -4.37 -19.19
C LEU A 114 -10.30 -4.52 -18.69
N CYS A 115 -10.05 -4.23 -17.41
CA CYS A 115 -8.74 -4.40 -16.77
C CYS A 115 -8.29 -5.87 -16.83
N ILE A 116 -9.10 -6.80 -16.33
CA ILE A 116 -8.74 -8.23 -16.38
C ILE A 116 -8.61 -8.75 -17.82
N VAL A 117 -9.43 -8.26 -18.76
CA VAL A 117 -9.31 -8.60 -20.20
C VAL A 117 -7.95 -8.17 -20.76
N CYS A 118 -7.42 -7.01 -20.37
CA CYS A 118 -6.10 -6.54 -20.81
C CYS A 118 -4.96 -7.49 -20.39
N SER A 119 -5.13 -8.20 -19.28
CA SER A 119 -4.15 -9.13 -18.73
C SER A 119 -4.18 -10.55 -19.36
N VAL A 120 -5.13 -10.84 -20.26
CA VAL A 120 -5.31 -12.19 -20.83
C VAL A 120 -4.27 -12.52 -21.90
N ASP A 121 -4.05 -11.61 -22.84
CA ASP A 121 -3.10 -11.78 -23.95
C ASP A 121 -2.40 -10.44 -24.27
N PRO A 122 -1.13 -10.28 -23.88
CA PRO A 122 -0.36 -9.06 -24.12
C PRO A 122 -0.28 -8.65 -25.60
N VAL A 123 -0.29 -9.63 -26.53
CA VAL A 123 -0.20 -9.35 -27.97
C VAL A 123 -1.50 -8.72 -28.47
N PHE A 124 -2.65 -9.29 -28.06
CA PHE A 124 -3.95 -8.69 -28.34
C PHE A 124 -4.06 -7.29 -27.74
N THR A 125 -3.71 -7.12 -26.46
CA THR A 125 -3.82 -5.83 -25.77
C THR A 125 -2.96 -4.75 -26.44
N ALA A 126 -1.74 -5.08 -26.89
CA ALA A 126 -0.91 -4.16 -27.67
C ALA A 126 -1.55 -3.71 -28.99
N ASN A 127 -2.24 -4.62 -29.69
CA ASN A 127 -2.98 -4.28 -30.91
C ASN A 127 -4.24 -3.43 -30.63
N ALA A 128 -4.89 -3.69 -29.49
CA ALA A 128 -6.10 -2.99 -29.05
C ALA A 128 -5.83 -1.69 -28.28
N GLU A 129 -4.57 -1.38 -27.93
CA GLU A 129 -4.16 -0.20 -27.16
C GLU A 129 -4.73 1.09 -27.76
N SER A 130 -4.74 1.19 -29.08
CA SER A 130 -5.27 2.36 -29.81
C SER A 130 -6.76 2.63 -29.59
N LYS A 131 -7.51 1.66 -29.05
CA LYS A 131 -8.90 1.81 -28.59
C LYS A 131 -8.98 1.94 -27.07
N ILE A 132 -8.27 1.06 -26.35
CA ILE A 132 -8.34 0.94 -24.88
C ILE A 132 -7.81 2.21 -24.21
N CYS A 133 -6.61 2.66 -24.57
CA CYS A 133 -5.97 3.81 -23.92
C CYS A 133 -6.77 5.11 -24.10
N PRO A 134 -7.21 5.51 -25.31
CA PRO A 134 -8.06 6.69 -25.47
C PRO A 134 -9.40 6.59 -24.73
N PHE A 135 -10.00 5.39 -24.68
CA PHE A 135 -11.22 5.15 -23.92
C PHE A 135 -10.99 5.39 -22.42
N THR A 136 -9.95 4.78 -21.85
CA THR A 136 -9.60 4.96 -20.43
C THR A 136 -9.30 6.42 -20.10
N ILE A 137 -8.56 7.13 -20.97
CA ILE A 137 -8.30 8.58 -20.80
C ILE A 137 -9.63 9.36 -20.79
N ALA A 138 -10.54 9.06 -21.72
CA ALA A 138 -11.83 9.76 -21.79
C ALA A 138 -12.70 9.52 -20.55
N ILE A 139 -12.73 8.28 -20.04
CA ILE A 139 -13.45 7.93 -18.81
C ILE A 139 -12.83 8.64 -17.60
N PHE A 140 -11.50 8.57 -17.45
CA PHE A 140 -10.76 9.26 -16.41
C PHE A 140 -11.07 10.77 -16.37
N LEU A 141 -11.00 11.46 -17.51
CA LEU A 141 -11.27 12.90 -17.57
C LEU A 141 -12.75 13.21 -17.26
N LYS A 142 -13.68 12.39 -17.78
CA LYS A 142 -15.13 12.60 -17.63
C LYS A 142 -15.59 12.40 -16.18
N TYR A 143 -15.04 11.40 -15.49
CA TYR A 143 -15.42 11.04 -14.12
C TYR A 143 -14.29 11.34 -13.11
N SER A 144 -13.56 12.42 -13.35
CA SER A 144 -12.41 12.84 -12.53
C SER A 144 -12.72 13.13 -11.06
N ASN A 145 -14.00 13.33 -10.71
CA ASN A 145 -14.45 13.51 -9.33
C ASN A 145 -14.86 12.20 -8.65
N ASP A 146 -14.82 11.07 -9.35
CA ASP A 146 -15.17 9.75 -8.82
C ASP A 146 -13.87 8.97 -8.52
N PRO A 147 -13.50 8.81 -7.23
CA PRO A 147 -12.29 8.11 -6.84
C PRO A 147 -12.26 6.64 -7.29
N VAL A 148 -13.42 5.99 -7.38
CA VAL A 148 -13.51 4.58 -7.80
C VAL A 148 -13.18 4.47 -9.28
N VAL A 149 -13.76 5.32 -10.12
CA VAL A 149 -13.47 5.33 -11.57
C VAL A 149 -12.01 5.72 -11.83
N ALA A 150 -11.46 6.64 -11.04
CA ALA A 150 -10.05 7.01 -11.10
C ALA A 150 -9.11 5.83 -10.81
N SER A 151 -9.38 5.08 -9.73
CA SER A 151 -8.63 3.87 -9.37
C SER A 151 -8.72 2.81 -10.48
N LEU A 152 -9.92 2.53 -10.99
CA LEU A 152 -10.10 1.57 -12.09
C LEU A 152 -9.39 1.99 -13.39
N ALA A 153 -9.35 3.30 -13.68
CA ALA A 153 -8.58 3.82 -14.80
C ALA A 153 -7.07 3.64 -14.59
N GLN A 154 -6.59 3.87 -13.36
CA GLN A 154 -5.20 3.63 -12.97
C GLN A 154 -4.81 2.16 -13.12
N ASP A 155 -5.68 1.21 -12.77
CA ASP A 155 -5.44 -0.22 -12.94
C ASP A 155 -5.28 -0.60 -14.42
N ILE A 156 -6.11 -0.06 -15.31
CA ILE A 156 -5.95 -0.29 -16.74
C ILE A 156 -4.62 0.30 -17.24
N PHE A 157 -4.23 1.49 -16.78
CA PHE A 157 -2.93 2.07 -17.13
C PHE A 157 -1.75 1.26 -16.56
N LYS A 158 -1.89 0.65 -15.36
CA LYS A 158 -0.91 -0.28 -14.78
C LYS A 158 -0.69 -1.46 -15.73
N GLU A 159 -1.75 -2.14 -16.13
CA GLU A 159 -1.69 -3.28 -17.07
C GLU A 159 -1.05 -2.89 -18.41
N LEU A 160 -1.45 -1.74 -18.98
CA LEU A 160 -0.87 -1.26 -20.24
C LEU A 160 0.62 -0.88 -20.08
N ALA A 161 1.04 -0.30 -18.96
CA ALA A 161 2.43 0.07 -18.71
C ALA A 161 3.35 -1.15 -18.59
N GLN A 162 2.85 -2.28 -18.09
CA GLN A 162 3.61 -3.53 -17.97
C GLN A 162 3.85 -4.22 -19.32
N ILE A 163 3.02 -3.94 -20.33
CA ILE A 163 3.13 -4.52 -21.68
C ILE A 163 4.05 -3.65 -22.54
N GLU A 164 5.23 -4.17 -22.89
CA GLU A 164 6.25 -3.46 -23.70
C GLU A 164 5.69 -2.95 -25.04
N GLY A 165 4.80 -3.71 -25.69
CA GLY A 165 4.15 -3.31 -26.93
C GLY A 165 3.19 -2.11 -26.81
N CYS A 166 2.70 -1.81 -25.60
CA CYS A 166 1.79 -0.70 -25.32
C CYS A 166 2.53 0.59 -24.91
N GLN A 167 3.68 0.46 -24.22
CA GLN A 167 4.33 1.57 -23.50
C GLN A 167 4.49 2.84 -24.34
N SER A 168 5.11 2.75 -25.52
CA SER A 168 5.38 3.92 -26.36
C SER A 168 4.09 4.61 -26.83
N ALA A 169 3.14 3.83 -27.34
CA ALA A 169 1.88 4.34 -27.87
C ALA A 169 0.99 4.93 -26.77
N MET A 170 0.95 4.27 -25.61
CA MET A 170 0.21 4.72 -24.43
C MET A 170 0.82 6.02 -23.90
N GLN A 171 2.14 6.07 -23.71
CA GLN A 171 2.82 7.26 -23.18
C GLN A 171 2.61 8.47 -24.09
N MET A 172 2.69 8.30 -25.42
CA MET A 172 2.44 9.37 -26.39
C MET A 172 1.02 9.96 -26.32
N ARG A 173 0.03 9.21 -25.81
CA ARG A 173 -1.35 9.67 -25.64
C ARG A 173 -1.64 10.19 -24.23
N LEU A 174 -1.17 9.47 -23.22
CA LEU A 174 -1.47 9.73 -21.82
C LEU A 174 -0.63 10.88 -21.25
N ILE A 175 0.68 10.86 -21.45
CA ILE A 175 1.59 11.80 -20.77
C ILE A 175 1.29 13.26 -21.12
N PRO A 176 1.02 13.66 -22.38
CA PRO A 176 0.64 15.05 -22.67
C PRO A 176 -0.63 15.50 -21.93
N THR A 177 -1.58 14.58 -21.70
CA THR A 177 -2.80 14.85 -20.93
C THR A 177 -2.46 15.10 -19.46
N LEU A 178 -1.66 14.23 -18.84
CA LEU A 178 -1.24 14.39 -17.44
C LEU A 178 -0.41 15.68 -17.24
N VAL A 179 0.52 15.96 -18.15
CA VAL A 179 1.33 17.19 -18.14
C VAL A 179 0.46 18.43 -18.26
N SER A 180 -0.54 18.42 -19.15
CA SER A 180 -1.49 19.53 -19.29
C SER A 180 -2.27 19.79 -18.00
N ILE A 181 -2.71 18.74 -17.31
CA ILE A 181 -3.41 18.86 -16.01
C ILE A 181 -2.48 19.46 -14.95
N MET A 182 -1.25 18.96 -14.82
CA MET A 182 -0.27 19.45 -13.83
C MET A 182 0.17 20.90 -14.07
N GLN A 183 0.09 21.38 -15.31
CA GLN A 183 0.42 22.76 -15.69
C GLN A 183 -0.79 23.70 -15.66
N ALA A 184 -2.01 23.16 -15.57
CA ALA A 184 -3.22 23.97 -15.56
C ALA A 184 -3.33 24.77 -14.25
N PRO A 185 -3.90 25.99 -14.28
CA PRO A 185 -4.20 26.72 -13.04
C PRO A 185 -5.16 25.91 -12.15
N PRO A 186 -4.90 25.79 -10.83
CA PRO A 186 -5.73 24.99 -9.92
C PRO A 186 -7.21 25.36 -9.95
N GLU A 187 -7.53 26.64 -10.17
CA GLU A 187 -8.90 27.16 -10.26
C GLU A 187 -9.70 26.66 -11.49
N LYS A 188 -9.01 26.11 -12.50
CA LYS A 188 -9.61 25.71 -13.79
C LYS A 188 -9.81 24.21 -13.93
N ILE A 189 -9.34 23.43 -12.96
CA ILE A 189 -9.45 21.97 -12.98
C ILE A 189 -10.30 21.50 -11.78
N PRO A 190 -11.01 20.37 -11.91
CA PRO A 190 -11.70 19.76 -10.77
C PRO A 190 -10.73 19.46 -9.62
N SER A 191 -11.24 19.57 -8.39
CA SER A 191 -10.49 19.19 -7.19
C SER A 191 -10.13 17.69 -7.25
N GLY A 192 -8.94 17.32 -6.79
CA GLY A 192 -8.45 15.94 -6.83
C GLY A 192 -7.86 15.50 -8.18
N LEU A 193 -8.32 16.05 -9.32
CA LEU A 193 -7.86 15.61 -10.65
C LEU A 193 -6.32 15.68 -10.81
N CYS A 194 -5.69 16.74 -10.30
CA CYS A 194 -4.24 16.86 -10.37
C CYS A 194 -3.53 15.80 -9.52
N ALA A 195 -4.00 15.54 -8.31
CA ALA A 195 -3.44 14.52 -7.42
C ALA A 195 -3.54 13.13 -8.07
N THR A 196 -4.73 12.75 -8.57
CA THR A 196 -4.94 11.51 -9.30
C THR A 196 -4.08 11.40 -10.56
N SER A 197 -3.86 12.51 -11.28
CA SER A 197 -2.97 12.51 -12.45
C SER A 197 -1.53 12.18 -12.10
N ILE A 198 -1.08 12.62 -10.91
CA ILE A 198 0.25 12.31 -10.39
C ILE A 198 0.33 10.84 -9.96
N ASP A 199 -0.72 10.26 -9.39
CA ASP A 199 -0.75 8.83 -9.04
C ASP A 199 -0.72 7.92 -10.28
N ILE A 200 -1.48 8.29 -11.32
CA ILE A 200 -1.42 7.62 -12.62
C ILE A 200 -0.01 7.70 -13.20
N LEU A 201 0.62 8.89 -13.16
CA LEU A 201 2.01 9.05 -13.61
C LEU A 201 2.96 8.16 -12.79
N THR A 202 2.79 8.12 -11.47
CA THR A 202 3.58 7.28 -10.55
C THR A 202 3.46 5.81 -10.93
N THR A 203 2.24 5.34 -11.19
CA THR A 203 1.96 3.96 -11.62
C THR A 203 2.63 3.66 -12.96
N VAL A 204 2.53 4.56 -13.93
CA VAL A 204 3.21 4.40 -15.23
C VAL A 204 4.72 4.31 -15.06
N VAL A 205 5.33 5.17 -14.23
CA VAL A 205 6.77 5.14 -13.97
C VAL A 205 7.20 3.84 -13.29
N ARG A 206 6.45 3.39 -12.27
CA ARG A 206 6.74 2.15 -11.53
C ARG A 206 6.67 0.89 -12.41
N ASN A 207 5.77 0.90 -13.39
CA ASN A 207 5.52 -0.26 -14.25
C ASN A 207 6.23 -0.20 -15.61
N THR A 208 6.90 0.91 -15.93
CA THR A 208 7.72 1.04 -17.14
C THR A 208 9.14 0.54 -16.85
N LYS A 209 9.65 -0.38 -17.65
CA LYS A 209 11.03 -0.87 -17.52
C LYS A 209 12.02 0.25 -17.90
N PRO A 210 13.10 0.48 -17.12
CA PRO A 210 14.12 1.44 -17.50
C PRO A 210 14.93 0.94 -18.72
N PRO A 211 15.47 1.83 -19.56
CA PRO A 211 15.42 3.29 -19.43
C PRO A 211 14.04 3.86 -19.76
N LEU A 212 13.62 4.87 -18.98
CA LEU A 212 12.37 5.60 -19.23
C LEU A 212 12.50 6.44 -20.51
N SER A 213 11.38 6.66 -21.19
CA SER A 213 11.35 7.45 -22.43
C SER A 213 11.66 8.93 -22.18
N GLU A 214 12.13 9.62 -23.22
CA GLU A 214 12.33 11.08 -23.22
C GLU A 214 11.05 11.84 -22.83
N LEU A 215 9.87 11.28 -23.13
CA LEU A 215 8.59 11.89 -22.74
C LEU A 215 8.41 11.88 -21.21
N LEU A 216 8.76 10.78 -20.55
CA LEU A 216 8.71 10.67 -19.11
C LEU A 216 9.79 11.52 -18.42
N ILE A 217 11.00 11.60 -18.99
CA ILE A 217 12.13 12.29 -18.38
C ILE A 217 12.12 13.81 -18.66
N CYS A 218 11.86 14.23 -19.89
CA CYS A 218 11.99 15.63 -20.30
C CYS A 218 10.68 16.42 -20.26
N GLN A 219 9.51 15.76 -20.16
CA GLN A 219 8.21 16.45 -20.03
C GLN A 219 7.50 16.13 -18.73
N ALA A 220 7.31 14.85 -18.39
CA ALA A 220 6.54 14.48 -17.21
C ALA A 220 7.25 14.78 -15.90
N PHE A 221 8.53 14.39 -15.76
CA PHE A 221 9.31 14.63 -14.54
C PHE A 221 9.40 16.13 -14.17
N PRO A 222 9.74 17.06 -15.10
CA PRO A 222 9.78 18.48 -14.76
C PRO A 222 8.40 19.04 -14.44
N ALA A 223 7.34 18.55 -15.09
CA ALA A 223 5.98 18.97 -14.82
C ALA A 223 5.54 18.59 -13.40
N VAL A 224 5.75 17.34 -12.97
CA VAL A 224 5.39 16.91 -11.60
C VAL A 224 6.23 17.61 -10.55
N ALA A 225 7.54 17.79 -10.78
CA ALA A 225 8.41 18.50 -9.84
C ALA A 225 7.96 19.96 -9.66
N GLN A 226 7.68 20.68 -10.75
CA GLN A 226 7.20 22.06 -10.71
C GLN A 226 5.79 22.17 -10.13
N CYS A 227 4.90 21.22 -10.43
CA CYS A 227 3.55 21.17 -9.88
C CYS A 227 3.60 21.05 -8.34
N THR A 228 4.42 20.12 -7.86
CA THR A 228 4.67 19.89 -6.41
C THR A 228 5.23 21.15 -5.74
N LEU A 229 6.20 21.81 -6.38
CA LEU A 229 6.85 23.03 -5.85
C LEU A 229 5.94 24.25 -5.77
N ARG A 230 4.87 24.30 -6.57
CA ARG A 230 4.00 25.49 -6.70
C ARG A 230 2.64 25.34 -6.02
N THR A 231 2.26 24.12 -5.66
CA THR A 231 0.97 23.85 -5.05
C THR A 231 0.95 24.26 -3.58
N ASP A 232 -0.24 24.54 -3.05
CA ASP A 232 -0.53 24.68 -1.62
C ASP A 232 -1.38 23.49 -1.11
N ASP A 233 -1.70 22.54 -2.00
CA ASP A 233 -2.52 21.36 -1.70
C ASP A 233 -1.65 20.21 -1.15
N ASN A 234 -2.00 19.71 0.04
CA ASN A 234 -1.23 18.66 0.72
C ASN A 234 -1.21 17.34 -0.06
N THR A 235 -2.31 16.97 -0.73
CA THR A 235 -2.41 15.72 -1.47
C THR A 235 -1.54 15.76 -2.73
N ILE A 236 -1.56 16.89 -3.46
CA ILE A 236 -0.64 17.10 -4.60
C ILE A 236 0.82 17.03 -4.15
N MET A 237 1.15 17.64 -2.99
CA MET A 237 2.50 17.58 -2.43
C MET A 237 2.94 16.14 -2.11
N GLN A 238 2.07 15.39 -1.44
CA GLN A 238 2.31 13.99 -1.06
C GLN A 238 2.51 13.10 -2.29
N ASN A 239 1.57 13.13 -3.22
CA ASN A 239 1.60 12.30 -4.43
C ASN A 239 2.78 12.71 -5.32
N GLY A 240 3.10 14.01 -5.38
CA GLY A 240 4.28 14.53 -6.06
C GLY A 240 5.58 13.98 -5.49
N GLY A 241 5.71 13.94 -4.16
CA GLY A 241 6.85 13.32 -3.47
C GLY A 241 6.98 11.83 -3.81
N GLU A 242 5.88 11.07 -3.78
CA GLU A 242 5.86 9.65 -4.14
C GLU A 242 6.17 9.41 -5.63
N CYS A 243 5.70 10.27 -6.52
CA CYS A 243 6.05 10.22 -7.93
C CYS A 243 7.55 10.43 -8.16
N LEU A 244 8.14 11.42 -7.48
CA LEU A 244 9.59 11.64 -7.53
C LEU A 244 10.38 10.49 -6.92
N ARG A 245 9.86 9.86 -5.85
CA ARG A 245 10.44 8.62 -5.30
C ARG A 245 10.46 7.51 -6.34
N ALA A 246 9.37 7.33 -7.10
CA ALA A 246 9.31 6.36 -8.19
C ALA A 246 10.37 6.62 -9.26
N TYR A 247 10.55 7.87 -9.69
CA TYR A 247 11.61 8.24 -10.63
C TYR A 247 13.01 7.94 -10.10
N VAL A 248 13.30 8.30 -8.84
CA VAL A 248 14.59 8.03 -8.19
C VAL A 248 14.84 6.53 -8.07
N SER A 249 13.83 5.74 -7.71
CA SER A 249 13.99 4.30 -7.55
C SER A 249 14.22 3.58 -8.89
N VAL A 250 13.43 3.94 -9.91
CA VAL A 250 13.41 3.26 -11.21
C VAL A 250 14.55 3.72 -12.12
N ALA A 251 14.84 5.02 -12.15
CA ALA A 251 15.68 5.63 -13.18
C ALA A 251 16.65 6.70 -12.64
N LEU A 252 17.27 6.48 -11.47
CA LEU A 252 18.22 7.41 -10.84
C LEU A 252 19.21 8.02 -11.83
N GLN A 253 19.85 7.20 -12.67
CA GLN A 253 20.88 7.67 -13.60
C GLN A 253 20.34 8.70 -14.60
N GLN A 254 19.12 8.50 -15.11
CA GLN A 254 18.49 9.46 -16.03
C GLN A 254 18.12 10.75 -15.31
N ILE A 255 17.63 10.66 -14.07
CA ILE A 255 17.30 11.83 -13.24
C ILE A 255 18.54 12.64 -12.87
N ALA A 256 19.66 11.97 -12.56
CA ALA A 256 20.92 12.62 -12.25
C ALA A 256 21.54 13.31 -13.48
N GLN A 257 21.38 12.73 -14.67
CA GLN A 257 21.90 13.26 -15.93
C GLN A 257 21.02 14.37 -16.53
N TRP A 258 19.71 14.34 -16.30
CA TRP A 258 18.81 15.36 -16.77
C TRP A 258 19.12 16.71 -16.12
N GLN A 259 19.07 17.78 -16.92
CA GLN A 259 19.28 19.17 -16.48
C GLN A 259 18.25 20.08 -17.12
N ASP A 260 17.84 21.11 -16.39
CA ASP A 260 17.06 22.22 -16.96
C ASP A 260 17.94 23.23 -17.70
N ASP A 261 17.31 24.23 -18.33
CA ASP A 261 18.01 25.31 -19.06
C ASP A 261 18.93 26.16 -18.18
N GLN A 262 18.78 26.09 -16.85
CA GLN A 262 19.59 26.81 -15.86
C GLN A 262 20.75 25.95 -15.32
N GLY A 263 20.83 24.67 -15.72
CA GLY A 263 21.84 23.72 -15.28
C GLY A 263 21.51 23.01 -13.96
N HIS A 264 20.28 23.14 -13.43
CA HIS A 264 19.85 22.36 -12.27
C HIS A 264 19.52 20.93 -12.68
N SER A 265 20.09 19.96 -11.97
CA SER A 265 19.84 18.54 -12.23
C SER A 265 18.48 18.08 -11.72
N GLY A 266 18.03 16.90 -12.15
CA GLY A 266 16.79 16.31 -11.62
C GLY A 266 16.88 16.04 -10.11
N LEU A 267 18.05 15.62 -9.62
CA LEU A 267 18.30 15.48 -8.18
C LEU A 267 18.16 16.82 -7.43
N TRP A 268 18.53 17.93 -8.04
CA TRP A 268 18.31 19.25 -7.44
C TRP A 268 16.81 19.52 -7.21
N TYR A 269 15.95 19.18 -8.18
CA TYR A 269 14.49 19.31 -8.02
C TYR A 269 13.93 18.40 -6.94
N VAL A 270 14.40 17.15 -6.87
CA VAL A 270 14.02 16.23 -5.78
C VAL A 270 14.39 16.82 -4.42
N MET A 271 15.58 17.41 -4.30
CA MET A 271 16.02 18.09 -3.08
C MET A 271 15.17 19.32 -2.72
N GLN A 272 14.75 20.11 -3.70
CA GLN A 272 13.85 21.24 -3.44
C GLN A 272 12.50 20.77 -2.91
N VAL A 273 11.94 19.69 -3.49
CA VAL A 273 10.68 19.11 -3.02
C VAL A 273 10.85 18.55 -1.61
N VAL A 274 11.90 17.78 -1.32
CA VAL A 274 12.19 17.29 0.03
C VAL A 274 12.28 18.46 1.03
N SER A 275 12.94 19.56 0.65
CA SER A 275 13.02 20.76 1.49
C SER A 275 11.65 21.41 1.75
N GLN A 276 10.75 21.43 0.78
CA GLN A 276 9.41 21.98 0.95
C GLN A 276 8.52 21.06 1.79
N LEU A 277 8.58 19.75 1.57
CA LEU A 277 7.80 18.76 2.33
C LEU A 277 8.21 18.75 3.82
N LEU A 278 9.49 19.02 4.11
CA LEU A 278 10.05 19.12 5.46
C LEU A 278 10.01 20.55 6.05
N ASP A 279 9.39 21.52 5.37
CA ASP A 279 9.34 22.89 5.88
C ASP A 279 8.47 22.96 7.15
N PRO A 280 9.00 23.38 8.31
CA PRO A 280 8.22 23.48 9.54
C PRO A 280 7.16 24.59 9.52
N ARG A 281 7.12 25.42 8.47
CA ARG A 281 6.12 26.50 8.32
C ARG A 281 4.84 26.02 7.65
N THR A 282 4.88 24.88 6.96
CA THR A 282 3.73 24.29 6.28
C THR A 282 3.01 23.29 7.20
N SER A 283 1.89 22.76 6.72
CA SER A 283 1.13 21.70 7.39
C SER A 283 2.05 20.52 7.78
N GLU A 284 1.82 19.89 8.94
CA GLU A 284 2.58 18.67 9.28
C GLU A 284 2.39 17.55 8.25
N PHE A 285 1.19 17.50 7.64
CA PHE A 285 0.81 16.46 6.69
C PHE A 285 1.61 16.48 5.39
N THR A 286 2.37 17.55 5.08
CA THR A 286 3.30 17.54 3.94
C THR A 286 4.38 16.46 4.10
N ALA A 287 4.68 16.07 5.35
CA ALA A 287 5.69 15.07 5.68
C ALA A 287 5.14 13.64 5.85
N THR A 288 3.87 13.37 5.47
CA THR A 288 3.25 12.04 5.67
C THR A 288 4.04 10.92 4.99
N PHE A 289 4.53 11.12 3.76
CA PHE A 289 5.27 10.08 3.00
C PHE A 289 6.73 10.44 2.71
N VAL A 290 7.20 11.62 3.15
CA VAL A 290 8.55 12.11 2.82
C VAL A 290 9.65 11.17 3.33
N GLY A 291 9.40 10.41 4.40
CA GLY A 291 10.32 9.41 4.93
C GLY A 291 10.69 8.34 3.90
N ARG A 292 9.74 7.90 3.08
CA ARG A 292 9.98 6.93 2.00
C ARG A 292 10.88 7.52 0.93
N LEU A 293 10.58 8.74 0.46
CA LEU A 293 11.40 9.46 -0.52
C LEU A 293 12.84 9.64 -0.03
N VAL A 294 13.04 10.11 1.20
CA VAL A 294 14.38 10.33 1.78
C VAL A 294 15.12 8.99 1.92
N SER A 295 14.46 7.95 2.41
CA SER A 295 15.07 6.62 2.56
C SER A 295 15.51 6.03 1.21
N THR A 296 14.66 6.15 0.18
CA THR A 296 15.01 5.76 -1.20
C THR A 296 16.19 6.57 -1.73
N LEU A 297 16.20 7.89 -1.50
CA LEU A 297 17.28 8.78 -1.94
C LEU A 297 18.62 8.43 -1.28
N ILE A 298 18.62 8.15 0.02
CA ILE A 298 19.82 7.68 0.76
C ILE A 298 20.31 6.34 0.20
N SER A 299 19.40 5.39 0.00
CA SER A 299 19.72 4.05 -0.50
C SER A 299 20.31 4.08 -1.92
N LYS A 300 19.74 4.90 -2.81
CA LYS A 300 20.10 4.93 -4.24
C LYS A 300 21.21 5.92 -4.56
N ALA A 301 21.15 7.12 -4.01
CA ALA A 301 22.02 8.25 -4.36
C ALA A 301 23.01 8.63 -3.23
N GLY A 302 23.01 7.93 -2.09
CA GLY A 302 23.67 8.37 -0.84
C GLY A 302 25.10 8.95 -0.96
N ARG A 303 25.91 8.47 -1.91
CA ARG A 303 27.26 9.01 -2.16
C ARG A 303 27.27 10.37 -2.87
N GLU A 304 26.27 10.62 -3.71
CA GLU A 304 26.08 11.88 -4.46
C GLU A 304 25.40 12.95 -3.60
N LEU A 305 24.72 12.56 -2.51
CA LEU A 305 24.07 13.50 -1.59
C LEU A 305 25.09 14.33 -0.79
N GLY A 306 26.18 13.71 -0.31
CA GLY A 306 27.22 14.41 0.45
C GLY A 306 26.65 15.30 1.57
N GLU A 307 26.96 16.60 1.53
CA GLU A 307 26.50 17.60 2.50
C GLU A 307 24.98 17.79 2.55
N ASN A 308 24.25 17.42 1.48
CA ASN A 308 22.79 17.53 1.44
C ASN A 308 22.11 16.56 2.41
N LEU A 309 22.75 15.44 2.77
CA LEU A 309 22.21 14.48 3.73
C LEU A 309 22.04 15.14 5.10
N ASP A 310 23.08 15.81 5.60
CA ASP A 310 23.05 16.51 6.88
C ASP A 310 21.96 17.60 6.90
N GLN A 311 21.76 18.30 5.78
CA GLN A 311 20.70 19.30 5.64
C GLN A 311 19.31 18.67 5.72
N ILE A 312 19.09 17.53 5.05
CA ILE A 312 17.82 16.79 5.13
C ILE A 312 17.55 16.34 6.56
N LEU A 313 18.53 15.72 7.22
CA LEU A 313 18.35 15.23 8.59
C LEU A 313 18.04 16.36 9.57
N ARG A 314 18.64 17.55 9.40
CA ARG A 314 18.27 18.75 10.16
C ARG A 314 16.84 19.20 9.89
N ALA A 315 16.40 19.17 8.63
CA ALA A 315 15.03 19.51 8.27
C ALA A 315 14.02 18.52 8.88
N ILE A 316 14.34 17.22 8.86
CA ILE A 316 13.55 16.17 9.55
C ILE A 316 13.44 16.46 11.04
N LEU A 317 14.54 16.75 11.73
CA LEU A 317 14.52 17.09 13.16
C LEU A 317 13.63 18.31 13.44
N SER A 318 13.71 19.33 12.58
CA SER A 318 12.87 20.53 12.70
C SER A 318 11.39 20.22 12.46
N LYS A 319 11.06 19.34 11.51
CA LYS A 319 9.68 18.95 11.21
C LYS A 319 9.09 18.05 12.30
N MET A 320 9.89 17.14 12.87
CA MET A 320 9.51 16.31 14.02
C MET A 320 9.16 17.14 15.26
N GLN A 321 9.75 18.33 15.43
CA GLN A 321 9.40 19.21 16.55
C GLN A 321 7.98 19.79 16.42
N GLN A 322 7.48 19.96 15.18
CA GLN A 322 6.15 20.47 14.89
C GLN A 322 5.10 19.34 14.86
N ALA A 323 5.48 18.15 14.40
CA ALA A 323 4.56 17.06 14.13
C ALA A 323 4.03 16.41 15.42
N GLU A 324 2.72 16.25 15.50
CA GLU A 324 2.04 15.56 16.60
C GLU A 324 1.41 14.24 16.13
N THR A 325 0.98 14.18 14.86
CA THR A 325 0.32 13.01 14.29
C THR A 325 1.28 11.83 14.13
N LEU A 326 0.81 10.64 14.52
CA LEU A 326 1.60 9.39 14.49
C LEU A 326 2.13 9.05 13.10
N SER A 327 1.30 9.12 12.06
CA SER A 327 1.71 8.78 10.69
C SER A 327 2.90 9.63 10.21
N VAL A 328 2.84 10.93 10.46
CA VAL A 328 3.92 11.87 10.14
C VAL A 328 5.17 11.57 10.98
N MET A 329 5.01 11.36 12.29
CA MET A 329 6.13 11.03 13.17
C MET A 329 6.80 9.71 12.82
N GLN A 330 6.02 8.68 12.50
CA GLN A 330 6.51 7.39 12.03
C GLN A 330 7.32 7.58 10.75
N SER A 331 6.77 8.24 9.73
CA SER A 331 7.47 8.53 8.46
C SER A 331 8.83 9.19 8.68
N LEU A 332 8.90 10.20 9.54
CA LEU A 332 10.15 10.92 9.86
C LEU A 332 11.14 10.07 10.66
N ILE A 333 10.67 9.32 11.67
CA ILE A 333 11.50 8.46 12.51
C ILE A 333 12.08 7.30 11.70
N MET A 334 11.31 6.77 10.75
CA MET A 334 11.73 5.65 9.91
C MET A 334 13.00 5.96 9.10
N VAL A 335 13.25 7.22 8.74
CA VAL A 335 14.52 7.63 8.10
C VAL A 335 15.71 7.30 9.00
N PHE A 336 15.62 7.57 10.30
CA PHE A 336 16.66 7.23 11.27
C PHE A 336 16.74 5.72 11.51
N ALA A 337 15.61 5.00 11.46
CA ALA A 337 15.61 3.54 11.55
C ALA A 337 16.35 2.88 10.37
N HIS A 338 16.12 3.35 9.13
CA HIS A 338 16.87 2.89 7.96
C HIS A 338 18.37 3.23 8.06
N LEU A 339 18.72 4.43 8.55
CA LEU A 339 20.11 4.81 8.78
C LEU A 339 20.76 3.99 9.90
N ALA A 340 20.05 3.67 10.98
CA ALA A 340 20.56 2.80 12.04
C ALA A 340 20.86 1.38 11.51
N ASN A 341 20.12 0.93 10.50
CA ASN A 341 20.35 -0.36 9.87
C ASN A 341 21.58 -0.41 8.93
N SER A 342 21.97 0.73 8.36
CA SER A 342 23.00 0.82 7.31
C SER A 342 24.28 1.57 7.74
N GLN A 343 24.15 2.62 8.56
CA GLN A 343 25.19 3.57 8.95
C GLN A 343 25.04 4.00 10.43
N LEU A 344 24.97 3.04 11.35
CA LEU A 344 24.71 3.30 12.78
C LEU A 344 25.71 4.27 13.41
N GLU A 345 27.01 4.03 13.28
CA GLU A 345 28.04 4.88 13.88
C GLU A 345 28.00 6.33 13.37
N PRO A 346 28.02 6.59 12.04
CA PRO A 346 27.86 7.94 11.50
C PRO A 346 26.58 8.62 11.95
N LEU A 347 25.47 7.89 12.05
CA LEU A 347 24.20 8.43 12.53
C LEU A 347 24.31 8.92 13.98
N LEU A 348 24.92 8.12 14.88
CA LEU A 348 25.10 8.50 16.28
C LEU A 348 26.03 9.70 16.43
N GLU A 349 27.10 9.77 15.64
CA GLU A 349 28.01 10.93 15.60
C GLU A 349 27.28 12.20 15.15
N PHE A 350 26.54 12.10 14.05
CA PHE A 350 25.74 13.20 13.52
C PHE A 350 24.73 13.71 14.56
N LEU A 351 23.91 12.83 15.13
CA LEU A 351 22.87 13.21 16.09
C LEU A 351 23.44 13.78 17.41
N CYS A 352 24.67 13.41 17.78
CA CYS A 352 25.33 13.98 18.95
C CYS A 352 25.99 15.34 18.67
N SER A 353 26.38 15.60 17.41
CA SER A 353 26.99 16.86 17.01
C SER A 353 26.01 18.04 17.01
N LEU A 354 24.71 17.76 17.02
CA LEU A 354 23.66 18.77 16.89
C LEU A 354 22.90 18.99 18.20
N PRO A 355 22.57 20.26 18.54
CA PRO A 355 21.59 20.52 19.59
C PRO A 355 20.19 20.16 19.09
N GLY A 356 19.47 19.37 19.87
CA GLY A 356 18.04 19.17 19.72
C GLY A 356 17.22 20.36 20.23
N PRO A 357 15.89 20.30 20.11
CA PRO A 357 14.99 21.41 20.46
C PRO A 357 15.00 21.79 21.94
N THR A 358 15.50 20.90 22.81
CA THR A 358 15.59 21.09 24.27
C THR A 358 16.97 21.56 24.72
N GLY A 359 17.91 21.83 23.80
CA GLY A 359 19.30 22.19 24.09
C GLY A 359 20.21 21.01 24.47
N LYS A 360 19.66 19.81 24.58
CA LYS A 360 20.39 18.55 24.70
C LYS A 360 20.75 17.98 23.32
N PRO A 361 21.63 16.97 23.19
CA PRO A 361 21.94 16.37 21.89
C PRO A 361 20.69 15.91 21.14
N ALA A 362 20.65 16.08 19.82
CA ALA A 362 19.52 15.67 18.99
C ALA A 362 19.23 14.16 19.11
N LEU A 363 20.25 13.35 19.42
CA LEU A 363 20.09 11.94 19.74
C LEU A 363 19.06 11.69 20.86
N GLU A 364 19.09 12.49 21.93
CA GLU A 364 18.12 12.34 23.03
C GLU A 364 16.70 12.66 22.56
N PHE A 365 16.53 13.65 21.69
CA PHE A 365 15.23 14.01 21.11
C PHE A 365 14.69 12.88 20.24
N VAL A 366 15.46 12.40 19.25
CA VAL A 366 15.04 11.33 18.35
C VAL A 366 14.68 10.06 19.13
N MET A 367 15.54 9.64 20.06
CA MET A 367 15.29 8.45 20.86
C MET A 367 14.08 8.62 21.78
N SER A 368 13.87 9.80 22.39
CA SER A 368 12.70 10.04 23.24
C SER A 368 11.39 9.96 22.43
N GLU A 369 11.34 10.60 21.27
CA GLU A 369 10.15 10.59 20.41
C GLU A 369 9.89 9.18 19.88
N TRP A 370 10.92 8.47 19.43
CA TRP A 370 10.82 7.10 18.94
C TRP A 370 10.38 6.12 20.03
N MET A 371 11.03 6.11 21.19
CA MET A 371 10.70 5.17 22.28
C MET A 371 9.28 5.36 22.82
N SER A 372 8.73 6.58 22.70
CA SER A 372 7.37 6.89 23.12
C SER A 372 6.29 6.43 22.12
N ARG A 373 6.64 6.16 20.86
CA ARG A 373 5.69 5.85 19.79
C ARG A 373 5.92 4.49 19.11
N GLN A 374 7.04 3.82 19.38
CA GLN A 374 7.38 2.53 18.75
C GLN A 374 6.22 1.52 18.79
N HIS A 375 5.59 1.33 19.95
CA HIS A 375 4.47 0.42 20.15
C HIS A 375 3.19 0.78 19.38
N LEU A 376 3.15 1.94 18.70
CA LEU A 376 2.04 2.41 17.89
C LEU A 376 2.36 2.34 16.39
N PHE A 377 3.59 2.03 16.01
CA PHE A 377 3.94 1.94 14.59
C PHE A 377 3.16 0.81 13.92
N TYR A 378 2.69 1.10 12.70
CA TYR A 378 1.94 0.17 11.87
C TYR A 378 2.71 -0.12 10.58
N GLY A 379 2.31 -1.15 9.84
CA GLY A 379 3.01 -1.61 8.64
C GLY A 379 3.97 -2.76 8.93
N GLN A 380 3.85 -3.85 8.18
CA GLN A 380 4.64 -5.06 8.42
C GLN A 380 6.13 -4.81 8.18
N TYR A 381 6.46 -4.10 7.10
CA TYR A 381 7.85 -3.77 6.74
C TYR A 381 8.45 -2.74 7.70
N GLU A 382 7.73 -1.65 7.97
CA GLU A 382 8.11 -0.59 8.89
C GLU A 382 8.40 -1.16 10.29
N GLY A 383 7.54 -2.08 10.75
CA GLY A 383 7.72 -2.84 11.99
C GLY A 383 9.02 -3.64 12.02
N LYS A 384 9.33 -4.38 10.93
CA LYS A 384 10.60 -5.14 10.81
C LYS A 384 11.81 -4.22 10.83
N VAL A 385 11.83 -3.17 10.01
CA VAL A 385 12.94 -2.22 9.90
C VAL A 385 13.21 -1.56 11.25
N SER A 386 12.16 -1.09 11.92
CA SER A 386 12.27 -0.45 13.23
C SER A 386 12.77 -1.42 14.30
N SER A 387 12.20 -2.62 14.36
CA SER A 387 12.58 -3.65 15.34
C SER A 387 14.05 -4.07 15.21
N VAL A 388 14.51 -4.33 13.97
CA VAL A 388 15.91 -4.68 13.70
C VAL A 388 16.84 -3.51 14.03
N ALA A 389 16.45 -2.27 13.74
CA ALA A 389 17.21 -1.09 14.11
C ALA A 389 17.38 -0.97 15.63
N LEU A 390 16.31 -1.20 16.41
CA LEU A 390 16.34 -1.20 17.86
C LEU A 390 17.25 -2.31 18.42
N CYS A 391 17.19 -3.52 17.85
CA CYS A 391 18.12 -4.61 18.19
C CYS A 391 19.59 -4.19 17.99
N LYS A 392 19.90 -3.59 16.84
CA LYS A 392 21.27 -3.11 16.52
C LYS A 392 21.73 -2.01 17.46
N ILE A 393 20.86 -1.02 17.76
CA ILE A 393 21.17 0.07 18.71
C ILE A 393 21.45 -0.49 20.10
N LEU A 394 20.64 -1.44 20.58
CA LEU A 394 20.84 -2.09 21.87
C LEU A 394 22.15 -2.87 21.93
N GLN A 395 22.42 -3.71 20.92
CA GLN A 395 23.63 -4.50 20.83
C GLN A 395 24.88 -3.60 20.77
N PHE A 396 24.83 -2.53 19.97
CA PHE A 396 25.92 -1.58 19.84
C PHE A 396 26.20 -0.84 21.16
N GLY A 397 25.16 -0.30 21.81
CA GLY A 397 25.29 0.46 23.06
C GLY A 397 25.89 -0.36 24.22
N ILE A 398 25.74 -1.69 24.19
CA ILE A 398 26.27 -2.59 25.21
C ILE A 398 27.66 -3.10 24.82
N THR A 399 27.85 -3.54 23.57
CA THR A 399 29.12 -4.10 23.11
C THR A 399 30.24 -3.05 23.07
N MET A 400 29.89 -1.82 22.67
CA MET A 400 30.85 -0.70 22.57
C MET A 400 30.91 0.16 23.84
N ASP A 401 30.11 -0.16 24.87
CA ASP A 401 29.96 0.65 26.08
C ASP A 401 29.68 2.14 25.77
N ASP A 402 28.78 2.41 24.81
CA ASP A 402 28.57 3.75 24.27
C ASP A 402 27.75 4.63 25.23
N LYS A 403 28.45 5.52 25.94
CA LYS A 403 27.86 6.49 26.87
C LYS A 403 26.84 7.42 26.25
N ARG A 404 26.95 7.71 24.94
CA ARG A 404 25.97 8.55 24.22
C ARG A 404 24.57 7.95 24.28
N LEU A 405 24.47 6.62 24.33
CA LEU A 405 23.20 5.90 24.46
C LEU A 405 22.86 5.56 25.92
N GLN A 406 23.85 5.15 26.71
CA GLN A 406 23.62 4.71 28.10
C GLN A 406 23.16 5.85 29.03
N ASP A 407 23.66 7.08 28.82
CA ASP A 407 23.35 8.22 29.68
C ASP A 407 21.96 8.82 29.41
N ILE A 408 21.32 8.44 28.31
CA ILE A 408 19.99 8.91 27.94
C ILE A 408 18.93 8.23 28.84
N LYS A 409 18.00 9.05 29.35
CA LYS A 409 16.85 8.59 30.12
C LYS A 409 15.55 8.97 29.41
N VAL A 410 14.62 8.02 29.34
CA VAL A 410 13.34 8.16 28.65
C VAL A 410 12.18 7.73 29.55
N LYS A 411 10.96 8.05 29.12
CA LYS A 411 9.73 7.59 29.78
C LYS A 411 9.61 6.06 29.68
N GLY A 412 9.47 5.41 30.83
CA GLY A 412 9.22 3.98 30.95
C GLY A 412 7.73 3.69 31.06
N ASP A 413 7.38 2.78 31.96
CA ASP A 413 6.00 2.33 32.17
C ASP A 413 5.17 3.40 32.90
N GLU A 414 3.87 3.47 32.59
CA GLU A 414 2.91 4.27 33.34
C GLU A 414 2.70 3.65 34.73
N ILE A 415 2.67 4.49 35.75
CA ILE A 415 2.44 4.08 37.14
C ILE A 415 0.93 4.12 37.39
N PHE A 416 0.33 2.95 37.52
CA PHE A 416 -1.09 2.77 37.80
C PHE A 416 -1.35 2.61 39.30
N ASP A 417 -2.48 3.13 39.78
CA ASP A 417 -3.06 2.73 41.07
C ASP A 417 -4.04 1.57 40.81
N LEU A 418 -3.66 0.36 41.23
CA LEU A 418 -4.45 -0.86 41.03
C LEU A 418 -5.83 -0.82 41.72
N GLN A 419 -6.06 0.12 42.63
CA GLN A 419 -7.35 0.32 43.29
C GLN A 419 -8.28 1.27 42.52
N GLU A 420 -7.76 1.98 41.51
CA GLU A 420 -8.54 2.90 40.71
C GLU A 420 -9.21 2.14 39.54
N GLY A 421 -10.55 2.11 39.52
CA GLY A 421 -11.31 1.58 38.39
C GLY A 421 -11.15 2.44 37.11
N ILE A 422 -11.98 2.22 36.09
CA ILE A 422 -11.88 2.89 34.77
C ILE A 422 -11.43 4.36 34.85
N ARG A 423 -10.29 4.66 34.21
CA ARG A 423 -9.67 5.99 34.22
C ARG A 423 -10.19 6.80 33.04
N THR A 424 -11.08 7.75 33.33
CA THR A 424 -11.65 8.66 32.32
C THR A 424 -10.79 9.90 32.14
N ARG A 425 -10.92 10.60 31.00
CA ARG A 425 -10.21 11.87 30.71
C ARG A 425 -10.30 12.89 31.87
N SER A 426 -11.46 12.96 32.54
CA SER A 426 -11.68 13.84 33.70
C SER A 426 -10.86 13.45 34.95
N LYS A 427 -10.63 12.15 35.19
CA LYS A 427 -9.80 11.65 36.29
C LYS A 427 -8.32 11.91 36.02
N THR A 428 -7.87 11.69 34.78
CA THR A 428 -6.49 11.97 34.35
C THR A 428 -6.15 13.46 34.41
N SER A 429 -7.11 14.36 34.17
CA SER A 429 -6.90 15.80 34.36
C SER A 429 -6.70 16.18 35.84
N ARG A 430 -7.33 15.47 36.79
CA ARG A 430 -7.18 15.70 38.24
C ARG A 430 -5.93 15.05 38.82
N ASN A 431 -5.59 13.86 38.34
CA ASN A 431 -4.36 13.12 38.67
C ASN A 431 -3.60 12.81 37.37
N PRO A 432 -2.65 13.67 36.94
CA PRO A 432 -1.91 13.47 35.70
C PRO A 432 -1.13 12.17 35.72
N GLN A 433 -0.96 11.57 34.54
CA GLN A 433 -0.23 10.32 34.36
C GLN A 433 1.21 10.49 34.83
N ARG A 434 1.67 9.55 35.66
CA ARG A 434 3.05 9.50 36.13
C ARG A 434 3.72 8.34 35.41
N PHE A 435 4.83 8.63 34.75
CA PHE A 435 5.65 7.62 34.09
C PHE A 435 6.91 7.40 34.91
N THR A 436 7.38 6.16 34.93
CA THR A 436 8.74 5.88 35.39
C THR A 436 9.76 6.53 34.46
N THR A 437 10.97 6.79 34.96
CA THR A 437 12.09 7.26 34.13
C THR A 437 13.18 6.20 34.18
N ILE A 438 13.49 5.61 33.03
CA ILE A 438 14.42 4.47 32.91
C ILE A 438 15.52 4.77 31.89
N PRO A 439 16.67 4.06 31.94
CA PRO A 439 17.70 4.17 30.92
C PRO A 439 17.17 3.81 29.53
N LEU A 440 17.67 4.47 28.50
CA LEU A 440 17.25 4.27 27.11
C LEU A 440 17.35 2.80 26.69
N LEU A 441 18.49 2.16 26.93
CA LEU A 441 18.72 0.77 26.54
C LEU A 441 17.70 -0.19 27.19
N VAL A 442 17.28 0.10 28.43
CA VAL A 442 16.25 -0.69 29.11
C VAL A 442 14.88 -0.50 28.44
N LYS A 443 14.54 0.73 28.03
CA LYS A 443 13.29 0.98 27.28
C LYS A 443 13.31 0.29 25.92
N ILE A 444 14.43 0.34 25.19
CA ILE A 444 14.60 -0.37 23.92
C ILE A 444 14.37 -1.87 24.13
N TYR A 445 15.00 -2.46 25.14
CA TYR A 445 14.83 -3.87 25.48
C TYR A 445 13.35 -4.24 25.74
N LYS A 446 12.63 -3.43 26.53
CA LYS A 446 11.19 -3.63 26.76
C LYS A 446 10.36 -3.56 25.48
N LEU A 447 10.68 -2.62 24.58
CA LEU A 447 10.00 -2.50 23.30
C LEU A 447 10.26 -3.70 22.38
N ILE A 448 11.49 -4.22 22.32
CA ILE A 448 11.82 -5.44 21.58
C ILE A 448 10.99 -6.64 22.10
N VAL A 449 10.82 -6.77 23.42
CA VAL A 449 9.96 -7.80 24.01
C VAL A 449 8.48 -7.58 23.66
N ASN A 450 8.03 -6.33 23.63
CA ASN A 450 6.67 -5.99 23.20
C ASN A 450 6.44 -6.35 21.72
N GLU A 451 7.38 -6.02 20.83
CA GLU A 451 7.30 -6.39 19.41
C GLU A 451 7.22 -7.91 19.23
N LEU A 452 8.03 -8.67 19.97
CA LEU A 452 7.94 -10.14 19.94
C LEU A 452 6.54 -10.61 20.39
N SER A 453 5.96 -10.00 21.42
CA SER A 453 4.60 -10.32 21.86
C SER A 453 3.58 -10.08 20.76
N SER A 454 3.62 -8.90 20.13
CA SER A 454 2.71 -8.54 19.04
C SER A 454 2.84 -9.49 17.85
N VAL A 455 4.07 -9.89 17.50
CA VAL A 455 4.32 -10.82 16.40
C VAL A 455 3.84 -12.24 16.72
N ILE A 456 4.04 -12.71 17.95
CA ILE A 456 3.53 -14.02 18.39
C ILE A 456 1.99 -14.03 18.34
N GLU A 457 1.35 -12.96 18.81
CA GLU A 457 -0.11 -12.82 18.77
C GLU A 457 -0.63 -12.81 17.33
N ALA A 458 -0.03 -12.00 16.46
CA ALA A 458 -0.41 -11.93 15.04
C ALA A 458 -0.26 -13.29 14.33
N ASN A 459 0.84 -14.01 14.58
CA ASN A 459 1.06 -15.33 13.98
C ASN A 459 0.13 -16.41 14.56
N ALA A 460 -0.24 -16.32 15.84
CA ALA A 460 -1.22 -17.23 16.43
C ALA A 460 -2.61 -17.06 15.79
N THR A 461 -3.06 -15.82 15.56
CA THR A 461 -4.34 -15.54 14.90
C THR A 461 -4.35 -16.06 13.46
N ARG A 462 -3.29 -15.81 12.68
CA ARG A 462 -3.16 -16.29 11.29
C ARG A 462 -3.21 -17.81 11.16
N ASN A 463 -2.50 -18.54 12.03
CA ASN A 463 -2.54 -20.00 12.03
C ASN A 463 -3.95 -20.53 12.37
N THR A 464 -4.68 -19.81 13.22
CA THR A 464 -6.06 -20.16 13.55
C THR A 464 -6.95 -19.92 12.32
N GLU A 465 -6.84 -18.79 11.63
CA GLU A 465 -7.60 -18.53 10.41
C GLU A 465 -7.33 -19.53 9.28
N GLU A 466 -6.07 -19.94 9.07
CA GLU A 466 -5.72 -20.98 8.09
C GLU A 466 -6.33 -22.35 8.42
N GLU A 467 -6.40 -22.73 9.71
CA GLU A 467 -7.07 -23.96 10.17
C GLU A 467 -8.58 -23.90 9.96
N TRP A 468 -9.20 -22.73 10.14
CA TRP A 468 -10.64 -22.54 9.90
C TRP A 468 -10.98 -22.46 8.41
N ALA A 469 -10.10 -21.88 7.59
CA ALA A 469 -10.24 -21.85 6.13
C ALA A 469 -10.13 -23.27 5.52
N GLN A 470 -9.26 -24.13 6.05
CA GLN A 470 -9.19 -25.54 5.65
C GLN A 470 -10.34 -26.40 6.20
N GLY A 471 -11.03 -25.95 7.25
CA GLY A 471 -12.15 -26.64 7.88
C GLY A 471 -13.52 -26.35 7.27
N ASN A 472 -13.64 -25.37 6.36
CA ASN A 472 -14.94 -24.86 5.88
C ASN A 472 -15.25 -25.19 4.40
N ASP A 473 -14.54 -26.14 3.79
CA ASP A 473 -14.80 -26.60 2.42
C ASP A 473 -16.13 -27.39 2.25
N ASP A 474 -16.94 -27.55 3.31
CA ASP A 474 -18.17 -28.37 3.29
C ASP A 474 -19.44 -27.68 3.87
N ALA A 475 -19.44 -26.36 4.06
CA ALA A 475 -20.65 -25.61 4.45
C ALA A 475 -21.18 -24.77 3.29
N ASN A 476 -21.86 -25.46 2.38
CA ASN A 476 -22.71 -24.88 1.36
C ASN A 476 -24.00 -24.33 2.01
N ASP A 477 -23.93 -23.16 2.65
CA ASP A 477 -25.12 -22.52 3.24
C ASP A 477 -25.89 -21.73 2.18
N MET A 478 -26.87 -22.44 1.63
CA MET A 478 -27.99 -21.92 0.89
C MET A 478 -28.81 -21.00 1.79
N TRP A 479 -28.77 -19.69 1.51
CA TRP A 479 -29.75 -18.75 2.05
C TRP A 479 -31.01 -18.85 1.19
N GLU A 480 -31.91 -19.78 1.56
CA GLU A 480 -33.33 -19.64 1.20
C GLU A 480 -33.95 -18.63 2.16
N ASP A 481 -34.35 -17.49 1.61
CA ASP A 481 -35.23 -16.51 2.25
C ASP A 481 -36.56 -17.19 2.59
N GLU A 482 -36.78 -17.56 3.85
CA GLU A 482 -38.12 -17.69 4.41
C GLU A 482 -38.25 -16.75 5.61
N ASP A 483 -39.01 -15.68 5.38
CA ASP A 483 -39.59 -14.81 6.40
C ASP A 483 -40.41 -15.65 7.39
N ASP A 484 -39.93 -15.82 8.62
CA ASP A 484 -40.81 -16.14 9.75
C ASP A 484 -40.37 -15.35 11.00
N GLU A 485 -41.35 -14.64 11.54
CA GLU A 485 -41.26 -13.73 12.68
C GLU A 485 -41.00 -14.49 14.00
N ASP A 486 -40.14 -13.87 14.81
CA ASP A 486 -40.16 -13.91 16.28
C ASP A 486 -39.78 -15.22 17.00
N GLU A 487 -38.47 -15.48 17.14
CA GLU A 487 -37.94 -16.22 18.31
C GLU A 487 -36.49 -15.80 18.66
N GLY A 488 -36.36 -15.03 19.76
CA GLY A 488 -35.18 -14.81 20.60
C GLY A 488 -33.77 -15.05 20.04
N LEU A 489 -33.17 -14.01 19.46
CA LEU A 489 -31.71 -13.89 19.26
C LEU A 489 -30.99 -13.70 20.61
N ALA A 490 -30.79 -14.79 21.34
CA ALA A 490 -29.88 -14.85 22.48
C ALA A 490 -28.69 -15.73 22.10
N GLY A 491 -27.64 -15.14 21.51
CA GLY A 491 -26.38 -15.88 21.32
C GLY A 491 -25.36 -15.34 20.33
N GLN A 492 -25.70 -14.41 19.44
CA GLN A 492 -24.71 -13.84 18.51
C GLN A 492 -24.01 -12.64 19.18
N LEU A 493 -22.70 -12.75 19.38
CA LEU A 493 -21.89 -11.63 19.85
C LEU A 493 -21.72 -10.63 18.70
N LEU A 494 -21.73 -9.35 19.04
CA LEU A 494 -21.56 -8.25 18.08
C LEU A 494 -20.24 -8.39 17.27
N SER A 495 -19.26 -9.14 17.78
CA SER A 495 -18.03 -9.51 17.07
C SER A 495 -18.29 -10.30 15.79
N ASP A 496 -19.26 -11.21 15.82
CA ASP A 496 -19.48 -12.19 14.74
C ASP A 496 -20.17 -11.54 13.53
N ILE A 497 -20.96 -10.49 13.77
CA ILE A 497 -21.57 -9.65 12.73
C ILE A 497 -20.53 -8.70 12.11
N ILE A 498 -19.50 -8.30 12.87
CA ILE A 498 -18.43 -7.42 12.38
C ILE A 498 -17.46 -8.20 11.50
N SER A 499 -17.11 -9.45 11.86
CA SER A 499 -16.20 -10.30 11.07
C SER A 499 -16.72 -10.71 9.69
N CYS A 500 -18.04 -10.65 9.45
CA CYS A 500 -18.63 -10.95 8.13
C CYS A 500 -18.67 -9.74 7.18
N ASN A 501 -18.40 -8.52 7.67
CA ASN A 501 -18.26 -7.35 6.81
C ASN A 501 -16.83 -7.24 6.26
N LYS A 502 -16.51 -8.11 5.29
CA LYS A 502 -15.33 -7.99 4.39
C LYS A 502 -15.39 -6.77 3.45
N PHE A 503 -16.00 -5.67 3.88
CA PHE A 503 -16.17 -4.47 3.07
C PHE A 503 -15.52 -3.22 3.66
N ASP A 504 -14.97 -3.26 4.88
CA ASP A 504 -14.43 -2.05 5.52
C ASP A 504 -13.04 -2.19 6.19
N GLU A 505 -12.43 -3.39 6.27
CA GLU A 505 -11.08 -3.55 6.86
C GLU A 505 -9.93 -3.56 5.82
N ASP A 506 -10.20 -3.86 4.54
CA ASP A 506 -9.16 -3.90 3.50
C ASP A 506 -8.67 -2.51 3.04
N TYR A 507 -9.32 -1.42 3.47
CA TYR A 507 -9.00 -0.07 2.97
C TYR A 507 -7.70 0.54 3.53
N TYR A 508 -7.04 -0.12 4.49
CA TYR A 508 -5.83 0.40 5.14
C TYR A 508 -4.64 -0.57 5.20
N GLU A 509 -4.78 -1.83 4.80
CA GLU A 509 -3.68 -2.83 4.88
C GLU A 509 -3.05 -3.20 3.53
N ASP A 510 -3.69 -2.94 2.38
CA ASP A 510 -3.25 -3.45 1.08
C ASP A 510 -2.16 -2.60 0.36
N ASP A 511 -1.99 -1.31 0.71
CA ASP A 511 -1.10 -0.41 -0.06
C ASP A 511 0.41 -0.64 0.17
N GLU A 512 0.81 -1.30 1.26
CA GLU A 512 2.24 -1.50 1.60
C GLU A 512 2.81 -2.83 1.11
N GLU A 513 1.99 -3.87 0.92
CA GLU A 513 2.45 -5.20 0.48
C GLU A 513 2.93 -5.21 -0.99
N ASP A 514 2.51 -4.24 -1.78
CA ASP A 514 2.81 -4.11 -3.21
C ASP A 514 3.95 -3.13 -3.55
N ASP A 515 4.58 -2.44 -2.58
CA ASP A 515 5.66 -1.48 -2.89
C ASP A 515 6.92 -2.21 -3.41
N PRO A 516 7.32 -2.00 -4.68
CA PRO A 516 8.46 -2.70 -5.27
C PRO A 516 9.82 -2.33 -4.67
N ASP A 517 9.92 -1.23 -3.91
CA ASP A 517 11.13 -0.86 -3.18
C ASP A 517 11.25 -1.64 -1.88
N VAL A 518 10.13 -1.86 -1.20
CA VAL A 518 10.02 -2.64 0.03
C VAL A 518 10.33 -4.11 -0.25
N LEU A 519 9.71 -4.69 -1.28
CA LEU A 519 9.91 -6.09 -1.70
C LEU A 519 11.38 -6.41 -2.07
N LYS A 520 12.17 -5.39 -2.45
CA LYS A 520 13.59 -5.53 -2.78
C LYS A 520 14.52 -5.41 -1.57
N ASP A 521 14.04 -4.91 -0.44
CA ASP A 521 14.83 -4.79 0.77
C ASP A 521 15.02 -6.17 1.44
N PRO A 522 16.26 -6.61 1.72
CA PRO A 522 16.52 -7.86 2.43
C PRO A 522 15.80 -7.98 3.79
N LEU A 523 15.53 -6.85 4.47
CA LEU A 523 14.80 -6.84 5.75
C LEU A 523 13.36 -7.30 5.60
N TYR A 524 12.75 -7.16 4.42
CA TYR A 524 11.39 -7.62 4.16
C TYR A 524 11.25 -9.14 4.30
N GLN A 525 12.29 -9.89 3.88
CA GLN A 525 12.29 -11.35 3.89
C GLN A 525 12.61 -11.96 5.27
N ILE A 526 12.97 -11.16 6.26
CA ILE A 526 13.29 -11.66 7.60
C ILE A 526 11.99 -12.13 8.29
N ASP A 527 12.03 -13.34 8.84
CA ASP A 527 11.07 -13.77 9.85
C ASP A 527 11.38 -13.04 11.16
N LEU A 528 10.53 -12.06 11.47
CA LEU A 528 10.71 -11.19 12.63
C LEU A 528 10.62 -11.98 13.95
N GLN A 529 9.74 -12.98 14.04
CA GLN A 529 9.60 -13.77 15.27
C GLN A 529 10.89 -14.53 15.57
N THR A 530 11.42 -15.23 14.57
CA THR A 530 12.67 -15.98 14.69
C THR A 530 13.83 -15.05 15.01
N TYR A 531 13.97 -13.93 14.29
CA TYR A 531 15.03 -12.96 14.53
C TYR A 531 15.01 -12.38 15.96
N LEU A 532 13.84 -11.94 16.44
CA LEU A 532 13.71 -11.37 17.78
C LEU A 532 13.93 -12.42 18.88
N THR A 533 13.46 -13.65 18.66
CA THR A 533 13.67 -14.77 19.59
C THR A 533 15.16 -15.07 19.76
N GLU A 534 15.89 -15.24 18.64
CA GLU A 534 17.32 -15.49 18.66
C GLU A 534 18.09 -14.33 19.31
N PHE A 535 17.74 -13.09 18.97
CA PHE A 535 18.35 -11.90 19.55
C PHE A 535 18.18 -11.87 21.07
N LEU A 536 16.96 -12.09 21.58
CA LEU A 536 16.67 -12.06 23.02
C LEU A 536 17.35 -13.21 23.76
N GLN A 537 17.42 -14.40 23.18
CA GLN A 537 18.11 -15.56 23.77
C GLN A 537 19.62 -15.31 23.87
N GLN A 538 20.24 -14.73 22.84
CA GLN A 538 21.65 -14.34 22.89
C GLN A 538 21.88 -13.20 23.89
N PHE A 539 20.95 -12.25 23.97
CA PHE A 539 21.01 -11.13 24.92
C PHE A 539 20.97 -11.61 26.38
N ALA A 540 20.11 -12.58 26.69
CA ALA A 540 19.96 -13.14 28.03
C ALA A 540 21.23 -13.83 28.57
N GLN A 541 22.12 -14.27 27.68
CA GLN A 541 23.39 -14.89 28.05
C GLN A 541 24.48 -13.85 28.42
N GLN A 542 24.24 -12.55 28.16
CA GLN A 542 25.21 -11.50 28.47
C GLN A 542 25.23 -11.17 29.97
N PRO A 543 26.39 -10.80 30.54
CA PRO A 543 26.50 -10.51 31.97
C PRO A 543 25.66 -9.31 32.43
N CYS A 544 25.41 -8.37 31.52
CA CYS A 544 24.60 -7.18 31.77
C CYS A 544 23.10 -7.50 31.95
N PHE A 545 22.63 -8.67 31.51
CA PHE A 545 21.22 -9.05 31.50
C PHE A 545 20.55 -8.93 32.88
N SER A 546 21.28 -9.24 33.95
CA SER A 546 20.79 -9.11 35.33
C SER A 546 20.31 -7.69 35.69
N ALA A 547 20.92 -6.65 35.11
CA ALA A 547 20.50 -5.27 35.30
C ALA A 547 19.20 -4.98 34.55
N PHE A 548 19.03 -5.52 33.35
CA PHE A 548 17.83 -5.35 32.52
C PHE A 548 16.63 -6.11 33.09
N SER A 549 16.85 -7.33 33.58
CA SER A 549 15.78 -8.19 34.11
C SER A 549 15.09 -7.58 35.34
N ASN A 550 15.79 -6.76 36.12
CA ASN A 550 15.22 -6.04 37.27
C ASN A 550 14.19 -4.98 36.88
N HIS A 551 14.21 -4.50 35.64
CA HIS A 551 13.27 -3.49 35.15
C HIS A 551 12.04 -4.09 34.47
N LEU A 552 12.00 -5.42 34.27
CA LEU A 552 10.90 -6.08 33.58
C LEU A 552 9.64 -6.18 34.45
N ASN A 553 8.49 -5.86 33.85
CA ASN A 553 7.18 -6.12 34.43
C ASN A 553 6.75 -7.59 34.23
N ASP A 554 5.67 -8.00 34.89
CA ASP A 554 5.21 -9.39 34.88
C ASP A 554 4.82 -9.88 33.48
N ASN A 555 4.28 -9.01 32.63
CA ASN A 555 3.89 -9.38 31.26
C ASN A 555 5.13 -9.66 30.40
N GLU A 556 6.11 -8.75 30.44
CA GLU A 556 7.38 -8.91 29.73
C GLU A 556 8.12 -10.18 30.17
N ARG A 557 8.12 -10.49 31.48
CA ARG A 557 8.70 -11.75 31.98
C ARG A 557 8.00 -13.00 31.44
N ARG A 558 6.66 -12.99 31.30
CA ARG A 558 5.91 -14.12 30.73
C ARG A 558 6.24 -14.33 29.26
N ILE A 559 6.38 -13.26 28.49
CA ILE A 559 6.77 -13.33 27.07
C ILE A 559 8.17 -13.96 26.96
N LEU A 560 9.13 -13.53 27.77
CA LEU A 560 10.47 -14.10 27.78
C LEU A 560 10.49 -15.59 28.20
N GLN A 561 9.68 -15.97 29.18
CA GLN A 561 9.52 -17.38 29.57
C GLN A 561 8.98 -18.25 28.43
N SER A 562 8.11 -17.71 27.58
CA SER A 562 7.56 -18.44 26.42
C SER A 562 8.62 -18.82 25.39
N ILE A 563 9.75 -18.08 25.35
CA ILE A 563 10.89 -18.34 24.47
C ILE A 563 12.09 -18.96 25.20
N GLY A 564 11.90 -19.41 26.45
CA GLY A 564 12.91 -20.15 27.22
C GLY A 564 13.94 -19.30 27.97
N ILE A 565 13.61 -18.05 28.31
CA ILE A 565 14.47 -17.12 29.07
C ILE A 565 14.00 -16.97 30.52
#